data_AF-A0A3D1H546-F1
#
_entry.id   AF-A0A3D1H546-F1
#
_cell.length_a   1.000
_cell.length_b   1.000
_cell.length_c   1.000
_cell.angle_alpha   90.00
_cell.angle_beta   90.00
_cell.angle_gamma   90.00
#
_symmetry.space_group_name_H-M   'P 1'
#
loop_
_entity.id
_entity.type
_entity.pdbx_description
1 polymer ?
#
loop_
_entity_poly.entity_id
_entity_poly.type
_entity_poly.pdbx_seq_one_letter_code
_entity_poly.pdbx_strand_id
1 'polypeptide(L)' 'MENKSDFKEESKRILKGLEKAYEKMIQFKRLKNTPLVISVDGEVKEISPYEAESTTTYSR' A
#
# COMPACT_ATOMS: atom_id res chain seq x y z
N MET A 1 -24.03 -17.36 14.76
CA MET A 1 -23.75 -16.72 13.45
C MET A 1 -23.48 -15.25 13.75
N GLU A 2 -22.29 -14.91 14.23
CA GLU A 2 -21.88 -13.51 14.50
C GLU A 2 -20.48 -13.27 13.90
N ASN A 3 -19.57 -14.24 14.01
CA ASN A 3 -18.16 -14.11 13.58
C ASN A 3 -17.86 -13.84 12.09
N LYS A 4 -18.79 -14.07 11.15
CA LYS A 4 -18.50 -13.91 9.70
C LYS A 4 -18.67 -12.47 9.20
N SER A 5 -19.59 -11.70 9.78
CA SER A 5 -19.79 -10.28 9.42
C SER A 5 -18.64 -9.42 9.94
N ASP A 6 -18.25 -9.67 11.18
CA ASP A 6 -17.26 -8.86 11.89
C ASP A 6 -15.88 -8.97 11.23
N PHE A 7 -15.50 -10.19 10.84
CA PHE A 7 -14.25 -10.41 10.10
C PHE A 7 -14.22 -9.66 8.76
N LYS A 8 -15.35 -9.58 8.05
CA LYS A 8 -15.43 -8.88 6.75
C LYS A 8 -15.29 -7.37 6.93
N GLU A 9 -15.87 -6.81 7.99
CA GLU A 9 -15.79 -5.40 8.30
C GLU A 9 -14.39 -5.01 8.79
N GLU A 10 -13.80 -5.82 9.66
CA GLU A 10 -12.42 -5.65 10.11
C GLU A 10 -11.43 -5.70 8.94
N SER A 11 -11.58 -6.70 8.05
CA SER A 11 -10.76 -6.80 6.84
C SER A 11 -10.85 -5.54 5.98
N LYS A 12 -12.06 -4.98 5.77
CA LYS A 12 -12.22 -3.71 5.02
C LYS A 12 -11.49 -2.54 5.67
N ARG A 13 -11.53 -2.46 7.01
CA ARG A 13 -10.83 -1.40 7.75
C ARG A 13 -9.31 -1.53 7.62
N ILE A 14 -8.80 -2.77 7.68
CA ILE A 14 -7.37 -3.07 7.49
C ILE A 14 -6.93 -2.65 6.08
N LEU A 15 -7.63 -3.11 5.04
CA LEU A 15 -7.30 -2.77 3.65
C LEU A 15 -7.28 -1.25 3.45
N LYS A 16 -8.31 -0.54 3.90
CA LYS A 16 -8.36 0.93 3.85
C LYS A 16 -7.22 1.61 4.62
N GLY A 17 -6.77 1.01 5.72
CA GLY A 17 -5.61 1.49 6.48
C GLY A 17 -4.31 1.35 5.68
N LEU A 18 -4.12 0.20 5.02
CA LEU A 18 -2.96 -0.07 4.18
C LEU A 18 -2.91 0.84 2.95
N GLU A 19 -4.04 1.10 2.30
CA GLU A 19 -4.15 2.03 1.17
C GLU A 19 -3.68 3.44 1.57
N LYS A 20 -4.16 3.94 2.72
CA LYS A 20 -3.74 5.24 3.27
C LYS A 20 -2.27 5.28 3.67
N ALA A 21 -1.75 4.19 4.21
CA ALA A 21 -0.33 4.10 4.58
C ALA A 21 0.56 4.19 3.34
N TYR A 22 0.19 3.48 2.26
CA TYR A 22 0.89 3.53 0.99
C TYR A 22 0.87 4.95 0.38
N GLU A 23 -0.31 5.59 0.32
CA GLU A 23 -0.45 6.96 -0.18
C GLU A 23 0.50 7.94 0.54
N LYS A 24 0.49 7.91 1.89
CA LYS A 24 1.36 8.77 2.70
C LYS A 24 2.84 8.47 2.50
N MET A 25 3.20 7.20 2.33
CA MET A 25 4.58 6.79 2.05
C MET A 25 5.05 7.36 0.71
N ILE A 26 4.25 7.26 -0.36
CA ILE A 26 4.59 7.80 -1.68
C ILE A 26 4.77 9.33 -1.60
N GLN A 27 3.84 10.04 -0.95
CA GLN A 27 3.96 11.49 -0.74
C GLN A 27 5.26 11.85 -0.01
N PHE A 28 5.60 11.13 1.06
CA PHE A 28 6.85 11.33 1.79
C PHE A 28 8.09 11.07 0.92
N LYS A 29 8.10 9.98 0.15
CA LYS A 29 9.20 9.61 -0.75
C LYS A 29 9.42 10.63 -1.86
N ARG A 30 8.33 11.17 -2.44
CA ARG A 30 8.36 12.29 -3.41
C ARG A 30 8.94 13.55 -2.78
N LEU A 31 8.47 13.93 -1.59
CA LEU A 31 8.99 15.10 -0.87
C LEU A 31 10.50 14.98 -0.59
N LYS A 32 10.96 13.78 -0.22
CA LYS A 32 12.38 13.50 0.05
C LYS A 32 13.20 13.22 -1.19
N ASN A 33 12.58 13.11 -2.37
CA ASN A 33 13.20 12.71 -3.62
C ASN A 33 14.05 11.42 -3.48
N THR A 34 13.47 10.40 -2.83
CA THR A 34 14.14 9.10 -2.60
C THR A 34 13.37 7.97 -3.26
N PRO A 35 14.07 6.92 -3.75
CA PRO A 35 13.42 5.79 -4.42
C PRO A 35 12.53 4.99 -3.47
N LEU A 36 11.53 4.35 -4.06
CA LEU A 36 10.78 3.26 -3.47
C LEU A 36 11.49 1.95 -3.81
N VAL A 37 11.79 1.14 -2.78
CA VAL A 37 12.42 -0.17 -2.96
C VAL A 37 11.35 -1.24 -2.80
N ILE A 38 11.16 -2.07 -3.81
CA ILE A 38 10.17 -3.16 -3.80
C ILE A 38 10.81 -4.49 -4.18
N SER A 39 10.18 -5.58 -3.78
CA SER A 39 10.53 -6.93 -4.22
C SER A 39 9.52 -7.38 -5.27
N VAL A 40 9.98 -7.64 -6.50
CA VAL A 40 9.15 -8.16 -7.59
C VAL A 40 9.82 -9.43 -8.09
N ASP A 41 9.10 -10.55 -8.05
CA ASP A 41 9.60 -11.85 -8.50
C ASP A 41 10.91 -12.30 -7.82
N GLY A 42 11.09 -11.91 -6.56
CA GLY A 42 12.30 -12.21 -5.76
C GLY A 42 13.48 -11.28 -6.04
N GLU A 43 13.33 -10.32 -6.95
CA GLU A 43 14.34 -9.31 -7.26
C GLU A 43 14.02 -7.98 -6.56
N VAL A 44 15.06 -7.33 -6.03
CA VAL A 44 14.96 -5.99 -5.47
C VAL A 44 15.00 -4.97 -6.61
N LYS A 45 13.96 -4.15 -6.72
CA LYS A 45 13.85 -3.08 -7.70
C LYS A 45 13.69 -1.73 -7.01
N GLU A 46 14.42 -0.75 -7.50
CA GLU A 46 14.26 0.65 -7.13
C GLU A 46 13.38 1.34 -8.17
N ILE A 47 12.33 2.01 -7.70
CA ILE A 47 11.38 2.73 -8.55
C ILE A 47 11.39 4.19 -8.13
N SER A 48 11.35 5.09 -9.12
CA SER A 48 11.19 6.51 -8.87
C SER A 48 9.88 6.76 -8.10
N PRO A 49 9.89 7.61 -7.06
CA PRO A 49 8.67 7.92 -6.32
C PRO A 49 7.61 8.63 -7.18
N TYR A 50 7.96 9.12 -8.37
CA TYR A 50 7.05 9.74 -9.34
C TYR A 50 6.47 8.77 -10.37
N GLU A 51 7.12 7.62 -10.57
CA GLU A 51 6.63 6.54 -11.44
C GLU A 51 5.68 5.61 -10.68
N ALA A 52 5.83 5.54 -9.36
CA ALA A 52 4.89 4.82 -8.50
C ALA A 52 3.52 5.53 -8.49
N GLU A 53 2.47 4.76 -8.78
CA GLU A 53 1.08 5.19 -8.61
C GLU A 53 0.86 5.74 -7.21
N SER A 54 0.08 6.82 -7.09
CA SER A 54 -0.19 7.46 -5.79
C SER A 54 -1.13 6.65 -4.90
N THR A 55 -1.83 5.67 -5.48
CA THR A 55 -2.76 4.80 -4.79
C THR A 55 -2.45 3.34 -5.13
N THR A 56 -2.81 2.46 -4.22
CA THR A 56 -2.80 1.02 -4.45
C THR A 56 -4.13 0.48 -3.95
N THR A 57 -4.67 -0.55 -4.61
CA THR A 57 -5.91 -1.19 -4.19
C THR A 57 -5.57 -2.62 -3.80
N TYR A 58 -5.80 -2.97 -2.54
CA TYR A 58 -5.59 -4.34 -2.07
C TYR A 58 -6.90 -5.13 -2.24
N SER A 59 -6.92 -6.04 -3.19
CA SER A 59 -8.00 -7.04 -3.32
C SER A 59 -7.64 -8.31 -2.54
N ARG A 60 -8.65 -8.90 -1.89
CA ARG A 60 -8.56 -10.24 -1.31
C ARG A 60 -8.89 -11.30 -2.36
#